data_AF-A0A7S0S0T1-F1
#
_entry.id   AF-A0A7S0S0T1-F1
#
_cell.length_a   1.000
_cell.length_b   1.000
_cell.length_c   1.000
_cell.angle_alpha   90.00
_cell.angle_beta   90.00
_cell.angle_gamma   90.00
#
_symmetry.space_group_name_H-M   'P 1'
#
loop_
_entity.id
_entity.type
_entity.pdbx_description
1 polymer ?
#
loop_
_entity_poly.entity_id
_entity_poly.type
_entity_poly.pdbx_seq_one_letter_code
_entity_poly.pdbx_strand_id
1 'polypeptide(L)'
;NIENMPLSLASPSQASTAACRRGAPCRLHAIRHASIMAMSAPRRTWLQQRKLDVTASASQQSQAAPASVPVSTVWSQKVIELPPYSRGCHVITRKIYEAMPEIAEFEVGMANVFIQHTSASLTINENASPDVPLDLNDALDALAPESRRYRHSDEGPDDMPAHVKSSLMGASLQLPVAQGRFALGTWQGVYLNEHRNYGGPRRVVITVQGQKRADGRKYSQFIH
;
A
#
# COMPACT_ATOMS: atom_id res chain seq x y z
N ASN A 1 -44.49 -53.66 15.54
CA ASN A 1 -45.69 -52.88 15.17
C ASN A 1 -45.22 -51.58 14.55
N ILE A 2 -44.78 -51.68 13.29
CA ILE A 2 -45.60 -51.52 12.06
C ILE A 2 -45.47 -50.04 11.67
N GLU A 3 -44.49 -49.72 10.81
CA GLU A 3 -44.63 -49.57 9.33
C GLU A 3 -44.97 -48.09 9.01
N ASN A 4 -44.48 -47.40 7.97
CA ASN A 4 -43.89 -47.73 6.69
C ASN A 4 -43.03 -46.54 6.18
N MET A 5 -41.83 -46.83 5.68
CA MET A 5 -41.28 -46.26 4.45
C MET A 5 -41.64 -47.26 3.30
N PRO A 6 -41.32 -47.12 1.98
CA PRO A 6 -40.33 -46.25 1.32
C PRO A 6 -40.75 -45.79 -0.12
N LEU A 7 -39.75 -45.40 -0.93
CA LEU A 7 -39.63 -45.48 -2.42
C LEU A 7 -39.98 -44.18 -3.17
N SER A 8 -39.23 -43.71 -4.18
CA SER A 8 -38.13 -44.31 -4.94
C SER A 8 -37.68 -43.39 -6.10
N LEU A 9 -36.36 -43.36 -6.37
CA LEU A 9 -35.66 -43.34 -7.69
C LEU A 9 -35.95 -42.17 -8.66
N ALA A 10 -35.08 -41.77 -9.59
CA ALA A 10 -33.66 -41.92 -9.91
C ALA A 10 -33.36 -40.92 -11.06
N SER A 11 -32.08 -40.58 -11.21
CA SER A 11 -31.38 -39.72 -12.19
C SER A 11 -31.46 -40.25 -13.66
N PRO A 12 -30.62 -39.82 -14.64
CA PRO A 12 -30.03 -38.52 -15.04
C PRO A 12 -30.20 -38.27 -16.57
N SER A 13 -29.38 -37.38 -17.17
CA SER A 13 -29.13 -37.11 -18.62
C SER A 13 -29.78 -35.80 -19.13
N GLN A 14 -29.16 -34.95 -19.95
CA GLN A 14 -28.13 -35.15 -20.97
C GLN A 14 -27.20 -33.92 -21.10
N ALA A 15 -26.01 -34.21 -21.59
CA ALA A 15 -25.01 -33.26 -22.07
C ALA A 15 -25.52 -32.42 -23.25
N SER A 16 -25.09 -31.16 -23.31
CA SER A 16 -25.12 -30.34 -24.51
C SER A 16 -23.69 -29.84 -24.75
N THR A 17 -22.96 -30.62 -25.54
CA THR A 17 -21.79 -30.18 -26.30
C THR A 17 -22.26 -29.42 -27.54
N ALA A 18 -21.95 -28.13 -27.64
CA ALA A 18 -21.94 -27.38 -28.90
C ALA A 18 -20.51 -26.82 -29.06
N ALA A 19 -19.63 -27.56 -29.71
CA ALA A 19 -19.36 -27.47 -31.15
C ALA A 19 -18.66 -26.15 -31.53
N CYS A 20 -17.34 -26.21 -31.42
CA CYS A 20 -16.38 -25.39 -32.15
C CYS A 20 -16.73 -25.38 -33.65
N ARG A 21 -17.08 -24.21 -34.21
CA ARG A 21 -17.11 -24.00 -35.66
C ARG A 21 -16.01 -23.05 -36.08
N ARG A 22 -15.20 -23.57 -36.99
CA ARG A 22 -14.11 -22.94 -37.73
C ARG A 22 -14.65 -21.87 -38.68
N GLY A 23 -13.85 -20.84 -38.90
CA GLY A 23 -13.68 -20.23 -40.23
C GLY A 23 -14.21 -18.81 -40.40
N ALA A 24 -13.34 -17.81 -40.22
CA ALA A 24 -13.27 -16.63 -41.09
C ALA A 24 -11.89 -15.94 -40.93
N PRO A 25 -11.32 -15.37 -42.01
CA PRO A 25 -9.86 -15.24 -42.18
C PRO A 25 -9.26 -13.97 -41.58
N CYS A 26 -8.08 -14.13 -40.97
CA CYS A 26 -7.16 -13.04 -40.64
C CYS A 26 -6.67 -12.35 -41.93
N ARG A 27 -7.00 -11.07 -42.08
CA ARG A 27 -6.39 -10.19 -43.09
C ARG A 27 -4.98 -9.81 -42.63
N LEU A 28 -3.96 -10.45 -43.20
CA LEU A 28 -2.59 -9.96 -43.23
C LEU A 28 -2.54 -8.66 -44.04
N HIS A 29 -2.27 -7.53 -43.38
CA HIS A 29 -1.82 -6.33 -44.07
C HIS A 29 -0.33 -6.46 -44.35
N ALA A 30 -0.01 -6.52 -45.65
CA ALA A 30 1.35 -6.51 -46.15
C ALA A 30 2.04 -5.18 -45.82
N ILE A 31 3.16 -5.27 -45.10
CA ILE A 31 4.10 -4.17 -44.92
C ILE A 31 4.83 -3.97 -46.24
N ARG A 32 4.56 -2.86 -46.93
CA ARG A 32 5.32 -2.43 -48.11
C ARG A 32 6.65 -1.85 -47.65
N HIS A 33 7.74 -2.43 -48.15
CA HIS A 33 9.07 -1.84 -48.16
C HIS A 33 9.03 -0.50 -48.92
N ALA A 34 9.50 0.57 -48.28
CA ALA A 34 9.82 1.84 -48.94
C ALA A 34 11.32 2.08 -48.84
N SER A 35 11.88 2.40 -49.99
CA SER A 35 13.30 2.45 -50.31
C SER A 35 14.09 3.51 -49.55
N ILE A 36 15.35 3.15 -49.30
CA ILE A 36 16.44 3.99 -48.82
C ILE A 36 16.70 5.11 -49.83
N MET A 37 16.57 6.36 -49.39
CA MET A 37 17.08 7.55 -50.07
C MET A 37 18.25 8.09 -49.23
N ALA A 38 19.47 7.88 -49.74
CA ALA A 38 20.68 8.46 -49.21
C ALA A 38 20.76 9.93 -49.63
N MET A 39 20.74 10.86 -48.68
CA MET A 39 21.09 12.26 -48.93
C MET A 39 22.46 12.56 -48.34
N SER A 40 23.37 12.91 -49.23
CA SER A 40 24.75 13.32 -48.99
C SER A 40 24.81 14.69 -48.32
N ALA A 41 25.39 14.76 -47.12
CA ALA A 41 25.74 16.02 -46.48
C ALA A 41 27.19 16.42 -46.85
N PRO A 42 27.47 17.70 -47.16
CA PRO A 42 28.81 18.14 -47.53
C PRO A 42 29.73 18.26 -46.31
N ARG A 43 30.92 17.67 -46.43
CA ARG A 43 32.03 17.80 -45.48
C ARG A 43 32.51 19.25 -45.42
N ARG A 44 32.29 19.94 -44.31
CA ARG A 44 32.99 21.19 -43.99
C ARG A 44 34.22 20.87 -43.13
N THR A 45 35.38 21.15 -43.70
CA THR A 45 36.71 21.02 -43.14
C THR A 45 36.91 21.99 -41.98
N TRP A 46 37.19 21.47 -40.78
CA TRP A 46 37.45 22.22 -39.54
C TRP A 46 38.94 22.57 -39.36
N LEU A 47 39.55 23.24 -40.34
CA LEU A 47 40.89 23.79 -40.17
C LEU A 47 40.91 25.26 -40.60
N GLN A 48 41.29 26.11 -39.64
CA GLN A 48 41.52 27.56 -39.68
C GLN A 48 40.38 28.47 -39.24
N GLN A 49 40.41 28.84 -37.97
CA GLN A 49 40.64 30.25 -37.64
C GLN A 49 41.27 30.41 -36.26
N ARG A 50 42.46 31.03 -36.29
CA ARG A 50 43.25 31.45 -35.13
C ARG A 50 42.58 32.65 -34.45
N LYS A 51 42.64 32.62 -33.11
CA LYS A 51 42.97 33.71 -32.18
C LYS A 51 42.74 35.15 -32.67
N LEU A 52 41.80 35.83 -32.01
CA LEU A 52 41.97 37.22 -31.61
C LEU A 52 41.58 37.33 -30.14
N ASP A 53 42.58 37.69 -29.34
CA ASP A 53 42.44 38.02 -27.92
C ASP A 53 41.64 39.32 -27.79
N VAL A 54 40.50 39.27 -27.11
CA VAL A 54 39.91 40.45 -26.46
C VAL A 54 39.84 40.10 -24.98
N THR A 55 40.67 40.80 -24.22
CA THR A 55 40.68 40.86 -22.76
C THR A 55 39.31 41.30 -22.24
N ALA A 56 38.42 40.35 -21.98
CA ALA A 56 37.30 40.54 -21.08
C ALA A 56 37.77 40.17 -19.68
N SER A 57 37.81 41.15 -18.77
CA SER A 57 38.01 40.87 -17.35
C SER A 57 36.85 40.01 -16.88
N ALA A 58 37.08 38.72 -16.73
CA ALA A 58 36.18 37.83 -16.02
C ALA A 58 36.19 38.28 -14.55
N SER A 59 35.22 39.11 -14.17
CA SER A 59 34.84 39.26 -12.77
C SER A 59 34.31 37.90 -12.32
N GLN A 60 35.20 37.09 -11.75
CA GLN A 60 34.82 35.90 -10.99
C GLN A 60 34.03 36.38 -9.78
N GLN A 61 32.71 36.53 -9.93
CA GLN A 61 31.81 36.48 -8.79
C GLN A 61 31.88 35.04 -8.26
N SER A 62 32.66 34.84 -7.19
CA SER A 62 32.53 33.64 -6.39
C SER A 62 31.13 33.66 -5.77
N GLN A 63 30.16 33.01 -6.42
CA GLN A 63 28.94 32.63 -5.75
C GLN A 63 29.35 31.62 -4.69
N ALA A 64 29.43 32.08 -3.44
CA ALA A 64 29.52 31.19 -2.30
C ALA A 64 28.35 30.20 -2.42
N ALA A 65 28.67 28.90 -2.42
CA ALA A 65 27.64 27.87 -2.35
C ALA A 65 26.72 28.22 -1.17
N PRO A 66 25.38 28.20 -1.34
CA PRO A 66 24.48 28.50 -0.25
C PRO A 66 24.84 27.57 0.92
N ALA A 67 25.12 28.17 2.08
CA ALA A 67 25.43 27.42 3.28
C ALA A 67 24.34 26.36 3.47
N SER A 68 24.73 25.08 3.49
CA SER A 68 23.79 23.97 3.67
C SER A 68 23.10 24.19 5.01
N VAL A 69 21.83 24.58 4.97
CA VAL A 69 20.99 24.67 6.18
C VAL A 69 21.05 23.28 6.82
N PRO A 70 21.49 23.15 8.09
CA PRO A 70 21.56 21.85 8.74
C PRO A 70 20.16 21.25 8.75
N VAL A 71 20.01 20.18 8.00
CA VAL A 71 18.77 19.43 7.90
C VAL A 71 18.62 18.63 9.20
N SER A 72 17.92 19.18 10.18
CA SER A 72 17.69 18.50 11.46
C SER A 72 16.53 17.51 11.33
N THR A 73 16.83 16.22 11.52
CA THR A 73 15.79 15.20 11.69
C THR A 73 15.15 15.35 13.07
N VAL A 74 13.82 15.47 13.10
CA VAL A 74 13.01 15.55 14.32
C VAL A 74 12.22 14.25 14.49
N TRP A 75 12.01 13.84 15.74
CA TRP A 75 11.23 12.67 16.11
C TRP A 75 10.00 13.07 16.92
N SER A 76 8.86 12.43 16.67
CA SER A 76 7.65 12.51 17.49
C SER A 76 7.10 11.11 17.70
N GLN A 77 6.77 10.74 18.94
CA GLN A 77 6.21 9.44 19.26
C GLN A 77 5.00 9.60 20.17
N LYS A 78 3.95 8.84 19.86
CA LYS A 78 2.75 8.74 20.69
C LYS A 78 2.31 7.31 20.80
N VAL A 79 1.77 7.00 21.96
CA VAL A 79 1.03 5.76 22.21
C VAL A 79 -0.44 6.13 22.25
N ILE A 80 -1.25 5.46 21.45
CA ILE A 80 -2.69 5.64 21.42
C ILE A 80 -3.41 4.33 21.73
N GLU A 81 -4.65 4.48 22.14
CA GLU A 81 -5.59 3.38 22.30
C GLU A 81 -6.71 3.53 21.27
N LEU A 82 -6.83 2.52 20.41
CA LEU A 82 -7.95 2.36 19.51
C LEU A 82 -9.10 1.70 20.28
N PRO A 83 -10.36 2.10 20.02
CA PRO A 83 -11.51 1.49 20.66
C PRO A 83 -11.58 -0.02 20.33
N PRO A 84 -12.34 -0.81 21.09
CA PRO A 84 -12.59 -2.20 20.72
C PRO A 84 -13.30 -2.30 19.37
N TYR A 85 -12.88 -3.27 18.57
CA TYR A 85 -13.49 -3.63 17.30
C TYR A 85 -14.05 -5.05 17.36
N SER A 86 -15.10 -5.32 16.60
CA SER A 86 -15.47 -6.70 16.29
C SER A 86 -14.41 -7.34 15.40
N ARG A 87 -14.39 -8.67 15.32
CA ARG A 87 -13.60 -9.36 14.30
C ARG A 87 -13.83 -8.73 12.92
N GLY A 88 -12.75 -8.54 12.19
CA GLY A 88 -12.79 -7.99 10.84
C GLY A 88 -11.61 -7.08 10.53
N CYS A 89 -11.64 -6.54 9.31
CA CYS A 89 -10.66 -5.59 8.83
C CYS A 89 -11.26 -4.17 8.89
N HIS A 90 -10.55 -3.23 9.52
CA HIS A 90 -11.07 -1.89 9.82
C HIS A 90 -10.11 -0.80 9.32
N VAL A 91 -10.59 0.12 8.49
CA VAL A 91 -9.79 1.27 8.05
C VAL A 91 -9.60 2.24 9.22
N ILE A 92 -8.35 2.46 9.64
CA ILE A 92 -7.99 3.31 10.78
C ILE A 92 -7.15 4.53 10.40
N THR A 93 -6.90 4.78 9.11
CA THR A 93 -6.07 5.91 8.63
C THR A 93 -6.45 7.24 9.30
N ARG A 94 -7.75 7.55 9.34
CA ARG A 94 -8.27 8.78 9.97
C ARG A 94 -7.97 8.84 11.46
N LYS A 95 -8.16 7.74 12.19
CA LYS A 95 -7.88 7.68 13.63
C LYS A 95 -6.40 7.93 13.93
N ILE A 96 -5.50 7.49 13.05
CA ILE A 96 -4.06 7.76 13.17
C ILE A 96 -3.78 9.26 13.01
N TYR A 97 -4.38 9.92 12.02
CA TYR A 97 -4.22 11.37 11.85
C TYR A 97 -4.80 12.18 13.01
N GLU A 98 -5.98 11.81 13.50
CA GLU A 98 -6.61 12.44 14.67
C GLU A 98 -5.72 12.30 15.93
N ALA A 99 -5.07 11.14 16.09
CA ALA A 99 -4.16 10.86 17.19
C ALA A 99 -2.78 11.55 17.07
N MET A 100 -2.27 11.72 15.86
CA MET A 100 -0.93 12.25 15.57
C MET A 100 -1.01 13.46 14.63
N PRO A 101 -1.60 14.59 15.06
CA PRO A 101 -1.69 15.82 14.26
C PRO A 101 -0.32 16.42 13.93
N GLU A 102 0.74 16.04 14.64
CA GLU A 102 2.12 16.45 14.38
C GLU A 102 2.63 16.00 13.01
N ILE A 103 2.03 14.97 12.38
CA ILE A 103 2.37 14.57 11.01
C ILE A 103 2.27 15.78 10.06
N ALA A 104 1.31 16.68 10.30
CA ALA A 104 1.10 17.90 9.53
C ALA A 104 2.30 18.87 9.50
N GLU A 105 3.26 18.70 10.41
CA GLU A 105 4.46 19.56 10.51
C GLU A 105 5.61 19.03 9.65
N PHE A 106 5.55 17.79 9.16
CA PHE A 106 6.64 17.15 8.42
C PHE A 106 6.56 17.43 6.91
N GLU A 107 7.66 17.93 6.33
CA GLU A 107 7.83 18.05 4.87
C GLU A 107 8.08 16.68 4.25
N VAL A 108 8.99 15.90 4.84
CA VAL A 108 9.40 14.58 4.37
C VAL A 108 9.86 13.73 5.55
N GLY A 109 9.51 12.45 5.54
CA GLY A 109 9.91 11.55 6.62
C GLY A 109 9.35 10.14 6.47
N MET A 110 9.39 9.42 7.59
CA MET A 110 8.82 8.08 7.75
C MET A 110 7.99 8.05 9.03
N ALA A 111 6.87 7.34 8.98
CA ALA A 111 6.04 7.01 10.12
C ALA A 111 6.01 5.50 10.33
N ASN A 112 6.41 5.06 11.52
CA ASN A 112 6.16 3.71 12.00
C ASN A 112 4.82 3.67 12.72
N VAL A 113 3.99 2.68 12.41
CA VAL A 113 2.76 2.36 13.15
C VAL A 113 2.89 0.93 13.63
N PHE A 114 2.98 0.74 14.94
CA PHE A 114 3.24 -0.56 15.58
C PHE A 114 2.13 -0.92 16.55
N ILE A 115 1.48 -2.06 16.37
CA ILE A 115 0.47 -2.55 17.31
C ILE A 115 1.13 -3.42 18.39
N GLN A 116 0.82 -3.14 19.66
CA GLN A 116 1.36 -3.89 20.80
C GLN A 116 0.46 -5.06 21.20
N HIS A 117 0.07 -5.87 20.21
CA HIS A 117 -0.84 -7.01 20.37
C HIS A 117 -0.41 -8.14 19.44
N THR A 118 -0.58 -9.39 19.91
CA THR A 118 -0.18 -10.60 19.16
C THR A 118 -1.35 -11.30 18.46
N SER A 119 -2.58 -10.84 18.72
CA SER A 119 -3.82 -11.41 18.18
C SER A 119 -4.55 -10.42 17.25
N ALA A 120 -3.89 -9.34 16.85
CA ALA A 120 -4.36 -8.34 15.91
C ALA A 120 -3.17 -7.90 15.04
N SER A 121 -3.42 -7.27 13.91
CA SER A 121 -2.36 -6.90 12.96
C SER A 121 -2.67 -5.61 12.21
N LEU A 122 -1.67 -5.13 11.48
CA LEU A 122 -1.79 -3.94 10.64
C LEU A 122 -1.49 -4.31 9.18
N THR A 123 -2.22 -3.72 8.24
CA THR A 123 -1.92 -3.85 6.80
C THR A 123 -2.27 -2.58 6.02
N ILE A 124 -1.86 -2.51 4.76
CA ILE A 124 -2.27 -1.49 3.80
C ILE A 124 -3.08 -2.19 2.70
N ASN A 125 -4.28 -1.71 2.42
CA ASN A 125 -5.12 -2.26 1.35
C ASN A 125 -6.06 -1.19 0.75
N GLU A 126 -6.87 -1.59 -0.23
CA GLU A 126 -7.87 -0.76 -0.90
C GLU A 126 -8.91 -0.20 0.07
N ASN A 127 -9.03 1.13 0.21
CA ASN A 127 -9.94 1.81 1.14
C ASN A 127 -11.23 2.39 0.51
N ALA A 128 -11.56 2.02 -0.72
CA ALA A 128 -12.71 2.58 -1.45
C ALA A 128 -13.94 1.66 -1.43
N SER A 129 -13.74 0.38 -1.70
CA SER A 129 -14.83 -0.60 -1.67
C SER A 129 -15.14 -1.05 -0.24
N PRO A 130 -16.42 -1.06 0.19
CA PRO A 130 -16.83 -1.63 1.47
C PRO A 130 -16.73 -3.17 1.50
N ASP A 131 -16.58 -3.83 0.35
CA ASP A 131 -16.50 -5.29 0.25
C ASP A 131 -15.07 -5.80 0.51
N VAL A 132 -14.04 -5.01 0.19
CA VAL A 132 -12.63 -5.42 0.38
C VAL A 132 -12.31 -5.82 1.84
N PRO A 133 -12.74 -5.07 2.87
CA PRO A 133 -12.55 -5.51 4.25
C PRO A 133 -13.26 -6.82 4.61
N LEU A 134 -14.42 -7.10 3.99
CA LEU A 134 -15.21 -8.32 4.22
C LEU A 134 -14.53 -9.52 3.56
N ASP A 135 -14.19 -9.41 2.28
CA ASP A 135 -13.50 -10.46 1.52
C ASP A 135 -12.13 -10.78 2.14
N LEU A 136 -11.41 -9.76 2.62
CA LEU A 136 -10.13 -9.97 3.31
C LEU A 136 -10.33 -10.72 4.63
N ASN A 137 -11.37 -10.40 5.40
CA ASN A 137 -11.68 -11.16 6.62
C ASN A 137 -11.99 -12.63 6.30
N ASP A 138 -12.83 -12.89 5.30
CA ASP A 138 -13.21 -14.24 4.90
C ASP A 138 -12.00 -15.06 4.43
N ALA A 139 -11.10 -14.42 3.67
CA ALA A 139 -9.85 -15.05 3.26
C ALA A 139 -8.94 -15.39 4.44
N LEU A 140 -8.84 -14.50 5.45
CA LEU A 140 -8.07 -14.74 6.66
C LEU A 140 -8.69 -15.88 7.50
N ASP A 141 -10.01 -15.92 7.62
CA ASP A 141 -10.74 -16.98 8.31
C ASP A 141 -10.58 -18.33 7.61
N ALA A 142 -10.53 -18.36 6.28
CA ALA A 142 -10.20 -19.57 5.53
C ALA A 142 -8.73 -20.01 5.71
N LEU A 143 -7.80 -19.05 5.80
CA LEU A 143 -6.36 -19.32 5.93
C LEU A 143 -5.99 -19.92 7.29
N ALA A 144 -6.61 -19.41 8.36
CA ALA A 144 -6.43 -19.88 9.72
C ALA A 144 -7.80 -20.02 10.39
N PRO A 145 -8.51 -21.15 10.16
CA PRO A 145 -9.86 -21.33 10.66
C PRO A 145 -9.88 -21.52 12.16
N GLU A 146 -10.97 -21.08 12.80
CA GLU A 146 -11.23 -21.39 14.20
C GLU A 146 -11.24 -22.90 14.44
N SER A 147 -10.52 -23.33 15.47
CA SER A 147 -10.43 -24.74 15.78
C SER A 147 -9.92 -24.96 17.20
N ARG A 148 -10.46 -25.98 17.87
CA ARG A 148 -9.86 -26.51 19.11
C ARG A 148 -8.74 -27.53 18.85
N ARG A 149 -8.32 -27.70 17.59
CA ARG A 149 -7.21 -28.60 17.22
C ARG A 149 -5.83 -27.98 17.43
N TYR A 150 -5.76 -26.65 17.56
CA TYR A 150 -4.52 -26.00 17.94
C TYR A 150 -4.17 -26.37 19.38
N ARG A 151 -2.87 -26.56 19.64
CA ARG A 151 -2.38 -26.86 20.99
C ARG A 151 -2.57 -25.69 21.96
N HIS A 152 -2.56 -24.47 21.42
CA HIS A 152 -2.87 -23.26 22.16
C HIS A 152 -4.31 -22.87 21.85
N SER A 153 -5.14 -22.82 22.87
CA SER A 153 -6.56 -22.44 22.76
C SER A 153 -7.07 -21.94 24.11
N ASP A 154 -6.16 -21.34 24.90
CA ASP A 154 -6.39 -21.02 26.31
C ASP A 154 -7.49 -19.97 26.45
N GLU A 155 -7.60 -19.08 25.45
CA GLU A 155 -8.61 -18.03 25.40
C GLU A 155 -9.78 -18.33 24.43
N GLY A 156 -9.90 -19.58 23.97
CA GLY A 156 -10.99 -20.03 23.10
C GLY A 156 -10.56 -20.54 21.72
N PRO A 157 -11.53 -20.90 20.86
CA PRO A 157 -11.27 -21.51 19.55
C PRO A 157 -10.65 -20.53 18.53
N ASP A 158 -10.68 -19.22 18.79
CA ASP A 158 -10.12 -18.17 17.94
C ASP A 158 -8.74 -17.66 18.37
N ASP A 159 -8.21 -18.18 19.47
CA ASP A 159 -6.97 -17.75 20.10
C ASP A 159 -5.75 -17.98 19.18
N MET A 160 -5.32 -19.22 19.00
CA MET A 160 -4.20 -19.53 18.10
C MET A 160 -4.41 -19.10 16.64
N PRO A 161 -5.61 -19.23 16.02
CA PRO A 161 -5.87 -18.65 14.71
C PRO A 161 -5.53 -17.15 14.61
N ALA A 162 -5.88 -16.36 15.63
CA ALA A 162 -5.56 -14.95 15.65
C ALA A 162 -4.05 -14.68 15.70
N HIS A 163 -3.29 -15.50 16.44
CA HIS A 163 -1.83 -15.45 16.44
C HIS A 163 -1.22 -15.82 15.09
N VAL A 164 -1.77 -16.82 14.38
CA VAL A 164 -1.33 -17.19 13.02
C VAL A 164 -1.55 -16.03 12.06
N LYS A 165 -2.77 -15.48 12.01
CA LYS A 165 -3.11 -14.35 11.14
C LYS A 165 -2.25 -13.13 11.45
N SER A 166 -2.05 -12.81 12.73
CA SER A 166 -1.20 -11.70 13.15
C SER A 166 0.25 -11.88 12.72
N SER A 167 0.80 -13.09 12.87
CA SER A 167 2.18 -13.39 12.48
C SER A 167 2.40 -13.30 10.96
N LEU A 168 1.39 -13.64 10.16
CA LEU A 168 1.47 -13.57 8.69
C LEU A 168 1.32 -12.15 8.15
N MET A 169 0.43 -11.35 8.75
CA MET A 169 0.21 -9.96 8.30
C MET A 169 1.24 -8.99 8.87
N GLY A 170 1.65 -9.21 10.12
CA GLY A 170 2.63 -8.39 10.83
C GLY A 170 2.02 -7.35 11.79
N ALA A 171 2.84 -6.95 12.75
CA ALA A 171 2.47 -5.99 13.80
C ALA A 171 2.90 -4.54 13.47
N SER A 172 3.55 -4.29 12.34
CA SER A 172 4.19 -3.01 12.05
C SER A 172 4.01 -2.58 10.61
N LEU A 173 3.75 -1.29 10.41
CA LEU A 173 3.79 -0.63 9.11
C LEU A 173 4.85 0.48 9.10
N GLN A 174 5.56 0.60 7.97
CA GLN A 174 6.45 1.72 7.67
C GLN A 174 5.82 2.53 6.54
N LEU A 175 5.39 3.75 6.85
CA LEU A 175 4.67 4.64 5.95
C LEU A 175 5.55 5.84 5.57
N PRO A 176 5.76 6.12 4.27
CA PRO A 176 6.41 7.36 3.87
C PRO A 176 5.53 8.56 4.23
N VAL A 177 6.14 9.65 4.71
CA VAL A 177 5.47 10.92 4.99
C VAL A 177 5.97 11.96 4.00
N ALA A 178 5.06 12.68 3.36
CA ALA A 178 5.37 13.80 2.49
C ALA A 178 4.29 14.88 2.62
N GLN A 179 4.71 16.14 2.71
CA GLN A 179 3.83 17.31 2.74
C GLN A 179 2.71 17.18 3.79
N GLY A 180 3.10 16.75 4.98
CA GLY A 180 2.23 16.62 6.13
C GLY A 180 1.25 15.47 6.08
N ARG A 181 1.43 14.47 5.22
CA ARG A 181 0.54 13.29 5.12
C ARG A 181 1.31 12.01 4.82
N PHE A 182 0.70 10.86 5.08
CA PHE A 182 1.19 9.60 4.53
C PHE A 182 1.14 9.64 3.00
N ALA A 183 2.26 9.35 2.36
CA ALA A 183 2.38 9.26 0.90
C ALA A 183 1.86 7.91 0.39
N LEU A 184 0.61 7.59 0.73
CA LEU A 184 -0.12 6.43 0.26
C LEU A 184 -0.66 6.66 -1.16
N GLY A 185 -0.84 5.58 -1.92
CA GLY A 185 -1.56 5.63 -3.19
C GLY A 185 -3.03 6.00 -2.99
N THR A 186 -3.70 6.43 -4.07
CA THR A 186 -5.10 6.91 -4.04
C THR A 186 -6.06 5.95 -3.33
N TRP A 187 -5.85 4.66 -3.52
CA TRP A 187 -6.70 3.61 -2.97
C TRP A 187 -6.15 3.00 -1.69
N GLN A 188 -4.98 3.42 -1.20
CA GLN A 188 -4.37 2.79 -0.04
C GLN A 188 -4.86 3.41 1.28
N GLY A 189 -5.38 2.57 2.17
CA GLY A 189 -5.64 2.91 3.56
C GLY A 189 -4.89 2.01 4.52
N VAL A 190 -4.73 2.47 5.76
CA VAL A 190 -4.16 1.70 6.87
C VAL A 190 -5.27 0.96 7.60
N TYR A 191 -5.08 -0.32 7.80
CA TYR A 191 -6.05 -1.24 8.39
C TYR A 191 -5.57 -1.72 9.77
N LEU A 192 -6.51 -1.82 10.70
CA LEU A 192 -6.44 -2.72 11.85
C LEU A 192 -7.22 -3.98 11.50
N ASN A 193 -6.56 -5.14 11.52
CA ASN A 193 -7.26 -6.42 11.40
C ASN A 193 -7.39 -7.01 12.80
N GLU A 194 -8.62 -7.01 13.30
CA GLU A 194 -9.01 -7.62 14.55
C GLU A 194 -9.35 -9.09 14.29
N HIS A 195 -8.55 -10.01 14.83
CA HIS A 195 -8.71 -11.44 14.57
C HIS A 195 -9.52 -12.16 15.64
N ARG A 196 -9.74 -11.53 16.80
CA ARG A 196 -10.53 -12.08 17.91
C ARG A 196 -11.98 -11.62 17.82
N ASN A 197 -12.90 -12.48 18.24
CA ASN A 197 -14.31 -12.11 18.38
C ASN A 197 -14.49 -11.02 19.46
N TYR A 198 -13.65 -11.06 20.50
CA TYR A 198 -13.66 -10.14 21.63
C TYR A 198 -12.24 -9.67 21.97
N GLY A 199 -11.67 -8.82 21.11
CA GLY A 199 -10.27 -8.36 21.23
C GLY A 199 -10.00 -7.24 22.24
N GLY A 200 -11.04 -6.52 22.66
CA GLY A 200 -10.87 -5.33 23.52
C GLY A 200 -10.19 -4.16 22.78
N PRO A 201 -9.84 -3.08 23.51
CA PRO A 201 -9.12 -1.95 22.93
C PRO A 201 -7.70 -2.34 22.49
N ARG A 202 -7.19 -1.69 21.43
CA ARG A 202 -5.87 -1.99 20.85
C ARG A 202 -4.90 -0.83 21.04
N ARG A 203 -3.73 -1.13 21.58
CA ARG A 203 -2.66 -0.16 21.86
C ARG A 203 -1.72 -0.08 20.67
N VAL A 204 -1.52 1.13 20.14
CA VAL A 204 -0.71 1.39 18.94
C VAL A 204 0.32 2.46 19.26
N VAL A 205 1.58 2.21 18.89
CA VAL A 205 2.67 3.18 18.95
C VAL A 205 2.85 3.78 17.57
N ILE A 206 2.76 5.10 17.46
CA ILE A 206 3.02 5.84 16.23
C ILE A 206 4.30 6.63 16.46
N THR A 207 5.30 6.43 15.59
CA THR A 207 6.57 7.16 15.64
C THR A 207 6.80 7.81 14.29
N VAL A 208 6.92 9.13 14.24
CA VAL A 208 7.18 9.90 13.01
C VAL A 208 8.57 10.53 13.13
N GLN A 209 9.37 10.39 12.08
CA GLN A 209 10.71 10.96 12.01
C GLN A 209 11.00 11.53 10.64
N GLY A 210 11.65 12.68 10.60
CA GLY A 210 11.96 13.35 9.35
C GLY A 210 12.21 14.85 9.51
N GLN A 211 12.11 15.57 8.41
CA GLN A 211 12.32 17.01 8.35
C GLN A 211 10.98 17.72 8.53
N LYS A 212 10.92 18.65 9.47
CA LYS A 212 9.79 19.56 9.58
C LYS A 212 9.83 20.61 8.47
N ARG A 213 8.67 21.13 8.13
CA ARG A 213 8.52 22.23 7.18
C ARG A 213 9.30 23.46 7.66
N ALA A 214 10.11 24.05 6.79
CA ALA A 214 11.08 25.08 7.15
C ALA A 214 10.43 26.40 7.66
N ASP A 215 9.21 26.71 7.22
CA ASP A 215 8.48 27.91 7.63
C ASP A 215 7.69 27.74 8.95
N GLY A 216 7.79 26.58 9.59
CA GLY A 216 7.11 26.26 10.85
C GLY A 216 5.58 26.13 10.74
N ARG A 217 5.00 26.25 9.55
CA ARG A 217 3.55 26.09 9.32
C ARG A 217 3.18 24.62 9.25
N LYS A 218 1.92 24.32 9.56
CA LYS A 218 1.35 22.98 9.36
C LYS A 218 0.67 22.88 8.00
N TYR A 219 0.77 21.73 7.35
CA TYR A 219 -0.08 21.41 6.21
C TYR A 219 -1.52 21.20 6.66
N SER A 220 -2.46 21.64 5.82
CA SER A 220 -3.88 21.30 6.01
C SER A 220 -4.06 19.79 5.87
N GLN A 221 -4.56 19.15 6.93
CA GLN A 221 -4.92 17.74 6.88
C GLN A 221 -6.24 17.60 6.10
N PHE A 222 -6.17 17.22 4.82
CA PHE A 222 -7.34 16.76 4.10
C PHE A 222 -7.62 15.32 4.52
N ILE A 223 -8.51 15.17 5.50
CA ILE A 223 -9.01 13.87 5.92
C ILE A 223 -10.18 13.54 4.98
N HIS A 224 -9.91 12.75 3.94
CA HIS A 224 -10.95 12.14 3.11
C HIS A 224 -11.49 10.88 3.78
#